data_AF-G8JRM2-F1
#
_entry.id   AF-G8JRM2-F1
#
_cell.length_a   1.000
_cell.length_b   1.000
_cell.length_c   1.000
_cell.angle_alpha   90.00
_cell.angle_beta   90.00
_cell.angle_gamma   90.00
#
_symmetry.space_group_name_H-M   'P 1'
#
loop_
_entity.id
_entity.type
_entity.pdbx_description
1 polymer ?
#
loop_
_entity_poly.entity_id
_entity_poly.type
_entity_poly.pdbx_seq_one_letter_code
_entity_poly.pdbx_strand_id
1 'polypeptide(L)'
;MTEHEGVSRKELFEVDDKPSELDGSLLLPDLEFEFVEVECCNASEKCLDSSIQDEFDFPLFSCSAVEWSATQLNNSCNAGTSVQITNGHEPESPTQTRLSKVSLREEESEVIKNERPMSYYIAEYTTKQKKRLQLVAIEYDLIMKEAAKDRDNISSKYRGKFVDLVDHNAKVEAELLRQLKLKRRRPSKRQRMAKRLGKLRESERQNKVDEIKKMIKKKFHKRGGKKNKKK
;
A
#
# COMPACT_ATOMS: atom_id res chain seq x y z
N MET A 1 12.39 -24.12 37.71
CA MET A 1 12.64 -22.68 37.91
C MET A 1 13.94 -22.39 37.21
N THR A 2 13.89 -21.81 36.02
CA THR A 2 15.08 -21.43 35.27
C THR A 2 15.40 -19.99 35.60
N GLU A 3 16.53 -19.77 36.26
CA GLU A 3 17.05 -18.44 36.54
C GLU A 3 17.45 -17.78 35.22
N HIS A 4 16.95 -16.57 34.98
CA HIS A 4 17.33 -15.79 33.80
C HIS A 4 18.42 -14.81 34.22
N GLU A 5 19.61 -15.00 33.65
CA GLU A 5 20.76 -14.11 33.81
C GLU A 5 20.50 -12.83 32.99
N GLY A 6 20.47 -11.68 33.67
CA GLY A 6 20.20 -10.39 33.05
C GLY A 6 21.43 -9.85 32.35
N VAL A 7 21.50 -10.00 31.03
CA VAL A 7 22.59 -9.42 30.22
C VAL A 7 22.40 -7.91 30.12
N SER A 8 23.43 -7.16 30.51
CA SER A 8 23.43 -5.69 30.45
C SER A 8 23.70 -5.23 29.02
N ARG A 9 23.06 -4.13 28.59
CA ARG A 9 23.29 -3.52 27.27
C ARG A 9 24.78 -3.22 27.01
N LYS A 10 25.57 -2.99 28.07
CA LYS A 10 27.01 -2.74 27.96
C LYS A 10 27.79 -3.98 27.47
N GLU A 11 27.39 -5.19 27.88
CA GLU A 11 28.05 -6.44 27.47
C GLU A 11 27.81 -6.78 25.99
N LEU A 12 26.71 -6.30 25.42
CA LEU A 12 26.36 -6.49 24.00
C LEU A 12 27.21 -5.64 23.04
N PHE A 13 27.83 -4.56 23.53
CA PHE A 13 28.56 -3.60 22.70
C PHE A 13 30.05 -3.49 23.07
N GLU A 14 30.53 -4.27 24.04
CA GLU A 14 31.97 -4.38 24.39
C GLU A 14 32.65 -5.58 23.69
N VAL A 15 32.12 -6.04 22.55
CA VAL A 15 32.85 -6.98 21.68
C VAL A 15 33.89 -6.17 20.90
N ASP A 16 35.10 -6.15 21.45
CA ASP A 16 36.40 -5.89 20.82
C ASP A 16 36.36 -5.11 19.48
N ASP A 17 36.89 -3.88 19.49
CA ASP A 17 37.38 -3.13 18.32
C ASP A 17 38.57 -3.82 17.62
N LYS A 18 38.47 -5.13 17.39
CA LYS A 18 39.35 -5.88 16.51
C LYS A 18 38.62 -6.04 15.20
N PRO A 19 39.10 -5.44 14.09
CA PRO A 19 38.53 -5.72 12.79
C PRO A 19 38.71 -7.22 12.54
N SER A 20 37.61 -7.96 12.56
CA SER A 20 37.59 -9.28 11.92
C SER A 20 37.83 -9.03 10.45
N GLU A 21 39.05 -9.33 9.99
CA GLU A 21 39.41 -9.45 8.57
C GLU A 21 38.51 -10.52 7.94
N LEU A 22 37.31 -10.12 7.55
CA LEU A 22 36.49 -10.84 6.60
C LEU A 22 36.97 -10.39 5.21
N ASP A 23 37.98 -11.09 4.70
CA ASP A 23 38.41 -11.06 3.29
C ASP A 23 37.28 -11.60 2.40
N GLY A 24 36.27 -10.76 2.20
CA GLY A 24 35.14 -11.01 1.34
C GLY A 24 34.56 -9.67 0.94
N SER A 25 35.12 -9.07 -0.11
CA SER A 25 34.59 -7.84 -0.71
C SER A 25 33.09 -8.02 -0.98
N LEU A 26 32.25 -7.32 -0.22
CA LEU A 26 30.82 -7.24 -0.46
C LEU A 26 30.61 -6.61 -1.84
N LEU A 27 30.32 -7.46 -2.84
CA LEU A 27 29.91 -7.06 -4.18
C LEU A 27 28.47 -6.55 -4.11
N LEU A 28 28.30 -5.29 -3.70
CA LEU A 28 27.06 -4.56 -3.92
C LEU A 28 27.05 -4.05 -5.37
N PRO A 29 25.94 -4.20 -6.12
CA PRO A 29 25.81 -3.58 -7.42
C PRO A 29 25.83 -2.05 -7.27
N ASP A 30 26.55 -1.37 -8.18
CA ASP A 30 26.51 0.09 -8.30
C ASP A 30 25.10 0.49 -8.76
N LEU A 31 24.30 1.01 -7.83
CA LEU A 31 22.96 1.50 -8.10
C LEU A 31 23.06 3.00 -8.39
N GLU A 32 23.25 3.35 -9.65
CA GLU A 32 23.06 4.71 -10.14
C GLU A 32 21.55 4.98 -10.25
N PHE A 33 20.99 5.71 -9.28
CA PHE A 33 19.59 6.12 -9.31
C PHE A 33 19.42 7.43 -10.08
N GLU A 34 18.66 7.39 -11.16
CA GLU A 34 18.22 8.57 -11.91
C GLU A 34 16.89 9.08 -11.32
N PHE A 35 16.92 10.23 -10.64
CA PHE A 35 15.73 10.86 -10.10
C PHE A 35 15.01 11.63 -11.21
N VAL A 36 13.86 11.13 -11.65
CA VAL A 36 12.97 11.83 -12.58
C VAL A 36 11.91 12.57 -11.76
N GLU A 37 12.05 13.89 -11.66
CA GLU A 37 10.99 14.75 -11.13
C GLU A 37 9.85 14.83 -12.16
N VAL A 38 8.71 14.24 -11.81
CA VAL A 38 7.48 14.34 -12.59
C VAL A 38 6.70 15.54 -12.08
N GLU A 39 6.62 16.60 -12.88
CA GLU A 39 5.75 17.74 -12.61
C GLU A 39 4.28 17.28 -12.59
N CYS A 40 3.70 17.17 -11.38
CA CYS A 40 2.28 16.96 -11.21
C CYS A 40 1.52 18.21 -11.68
N CYS A 41 1.04 18.19 -12.92
CA CYS A 41 0.13 19.20 -13.43
C CYS A 41 -1.23 19.14 -12.68
N ASN A 42 -1.44 20.12 -11.80
CA ASN A 42 -2.71 20.76 -11.43
C ASN A 42 -3.91 19.86 -11.09
N ALA A 43 -4.01 19.45 -9.82
CA ALA A 43 -5.30 19.22 -9.18
C ALA A 43 -5.65 20.46 -8.35
N SER A 44 -6.79 21.07 -8.66
CA SER A 44 -7.31 22.32 -8.12
C SER A 44 -7.50 22.30 -6.59
N GLU A 45 -6.74 23.14 -5.88
CA GLU A 45 -7.12 23.64 -4.57
C GLU A 45 -8.10 24.80 -4.74
N LYS A 46 -9.35 24.59 -4.32
CA LYS A 46 -10.27 25.68 -3.97
C LYS A 46 -10.43 25.66 -2.45
N CYS A 47 -9.61 26.46 -1.77
CA CYS A 47 -9.91 26.98 -0.44
C CYS A 47 -10.63 28.31 -0.61
N LEU A 48 -11.89 28.37 -0.17
CA LEU A 48 -12.62 29.62 -0.02
C LEU A 48 -13.73 29.39 1.01
N ASP A 49 -13.40 29.55 2.29
CA ASP A 49 -14.37 29.81 3.34
C ASP A 49 -13.90 31.05 4.11
N SER A 50 -14.51 32.17 3.76
CA SER A 50 -14.35 33.47 4.41
C SER A 50 -15.74 33.98 4.77
N SER A 51 -16.24 33.56 5.94
CA SER A 51 -17.27 34.26 6.75
C SER A 51 -17.80 33.31 7.82
N ILE A 52 -17.53 33.60 9.09
CA ILE A 52 -18.42 33.55 10.27
C ILE A 52 -17.54 34.06 11.42
N GLN A 53 -17.48 35.39 11.54
CA GLN A 53 -17.37 36.02 12.85
C GLN A 53 -18.81 36.20 13.31
N ASP A 54 -19.24 35.42 14.28
CA ASP A 54 -20.37 35.75 15.15
C ASP A 54 -20.07 35.13 16.51
N GLU A 55 -19.87 36.00 17.48
CA GLU A 55 -19.79 35.71 18.91
C GLU A 55 -21.07 34.98 19.35
N PHE A 56 -20.91 33.86 20.06
CA PHE A 56 -22.01 33.26 20.80
C PHE A 56 -21.56 32.99 22.23
N ASP A 57 -22.09 33.81 23.14
CA ASP A 57 -22.02 33.67 24.59
C ASP A 57 -22.47 32.27 25.02
N PHE A 58 -21.63 31.55 25.75
CA PHE A 58 -22.03 30.31 26.41
C PHE A 58 -22.64 30.63 27.79
N PRO A 59 -23.92 30.30 28.03
CA PRO A 59 -24.59 30.54 29.30
C PRO A 59 -24.17 29.45 30.31
N LEU A 60 -22.93 29.51 30.81
CA LEU A 60 -22.46 28.64 31.89
C LEU A 60 -22.80 29.17 33.29
N PHE A 61 -23.56 30.27 33.39
CA PHE A 61 -23.90 30.95 34.66
C PHE A 61 -25.38 31.27 34.86
N SER A 62 -26.29 30.52 34.23
CA SER A 62 -27.73 30.65 34.49
C SER A 62 -28.35 29.31 34.86
N CYS A 63 -28.15 28.89 36.12
CA CYS A 63 -29.13 28.09 36.86
C CYS A 63 -28.90 28.32 38.36
N SER A 64 -29.52 29.38 38.87
CA SER A 64 -29.88 29.48 40.29
C SER A 64 -31.10 28.61 40.56
N ALA A 65 -31.02 27.80 41.62
CA ALA A 65 -32.12 27.29 42.45
C ALA A 65 -33.32 26.61 41.78
N VAL A 66 -33.42 25.28 41.88
CA VAL A 66 -34.72 24.59 41.97
C VAL A 66 -34.60 23.42 42.96
N GLU A 67 -35.56 23.38 43.86
CA GLU A 67 -35.72 22.50 45.02
C GLU A 67 -36.03 21.04 44.65
N TRP A 68 -35.55 20.13 45.50
CA TRP A 68 -35.87 18.71 45.49
C TRP A 68 -37.37 18.50 45.77
N SER A 69 -38.06 17.80 44.88
CA SER A 69 -39.22 16.99 45.28
C SER A 69 -39.17 15.64 44.58
N ALA A 70 -39.14 14.60 45.40
CA ALA A 70 -39.19 13.21 45.02
C ALA A 70 -40.63 12.80 44.74
N THR A 71 -40.88 12.07 43.66
CA THR A 71 -41.71 10.85 43.58
C THR A 71 -41.75 10.39 42.10
N GLN A 72 -41.12 9.25 41.79
CA GLN A 72 -41.73 7.92 41.61
C GLN A 72 -42.49 7.79 40.27
N LEU A 73 -42.40 6.78 39.42
CA LEU A 73 -42.01 5.35 39.40
C LEU A 73 -42.07 4.99 37.87
N ASN A 74 -41.42 4.02 37.23
CA ASN A 74 -41.31 2.60 37.54
C ASN A 74 -40.58 1.85 36.39
N ASN A 75 -40.15 0.62 36.70
CA ASN A 75 -39.74 -0.51 35.83
C ASN A 75 -38.29 -0.52 35.29
N SER A 76 -37.46 -1.55 35.53
CA SER A 76 -37.64 -2.80 36.29
C SER A 76 -36.27 -3.46 36.59
N CYS A 77 -36.14 -4.02 37.80
CA CYS A 77 -35.52 -5.28 38.24
C CYS A 77 -34.39 -5.96 37.41
N ASN A 78 -33.43 -6.70 37.98
CA ASN A 78 -32.99 -7.00 39.35
C ASN A 78 -31.67 -7.79 39.23
N ALA A 79 -30.68 -7.52 40.10
CA ALA A 79 -29.58 -8.44 40.39
C ALA A 79 -29.65 -8.81 41.89
N GLY A 80 -29.69 -10.11 42.19
CA GLY A 80 -29.89 -10.69 43.52
C GLY A 80 -28.74 -10.36 44.49
N THR A 81 -29.01 -10.02 45.75
CA THR A 81 -29.39 -10.87 46.91
C THR A 81 -28.19 -11.59 47.55
N SER A 82 -27.76 -11.14 48.73
CA SER A 82 -27.78 -11.93 49.98
C SER A 82 -27.13 -11.17 51.15
N VAL A 83 -27.90 -10.75 52.17
CA VAL A 83 -27.44 -10.73 53.57
C VAL A 83 -28.65 -11.02 54.47
N GLN A 84 -28.52 -12.09 55.25
CA GLN A 84 -29.46 -12.52 56.28
C GLN A 84 -29.34 -11.63 57.51
N ILE A 85 -30.44 -11.13 58.07
CA ILE A 85 -30.58 -10.90 59.52
C ILE A 85 -32.04 -11.19 59.91
N THR A 86 -32.25 -12.19 60.74
CA THR A 86 -33.51 -12.44 61.44
C THR A 86 -33.36 -12.11 62.92
N ASN A 87 -34.49 -11.71 63.52
CA ASN A 87 -34.84 -11.70 64.95
C ASN A 87 -34.79 -10.35 65.67
N GLY A 88 -35.91 -9.62 65.58
CA GLY A 88 -36.85 -9.40 66.69
C GLY A 88 -36.42 -8.52 67.87
N HIS A 89 -37.08 -7.37 68.04
CA HIS A 89 -37.86 -7.00 69.25
C HIS A 89 -38.65 -5.70 68.98
N GLU A 90 -39.92 -5.71 69.39
CA GLU A 90 -40.97 -4.67 69.38
C GLU A 90 -40.63 -3.43 70.28
N PRO A 91 -41.44 -2.34 70.25
CA PRO A 91 -41.03 -0.96 69.96
C PRO A 91 -41.00 -0.07 71.22
N GLU A 92 -40.48 1.17 71.10
CA GLU A 92 -41.11 2.42 71.59
C GLU A 92 -40.11 3.59 71.72
N SER A 93 -40.65 4.79 71.41
CA SER A 93 -40.25 6.14 71.82
C SER A 93 -39.29 6.97 70.94
N PRO A 94 -39.50 8.32 70.90
CA PRO A 94 -39.28 9.13 69.71
C PRO A 94 -37.97 9.94 69.74
N THR A 95 -37.42 10.13 68.53
CA THR A 95 -36.56 11.26 68.12
C THR A 95 -35.55 11.76 69.14
N GLN A 96 -34.49 10.98 69.38
CA GLN A 96 -33.20 11.57 69.75
C GLN A 96 -32.41 11.77 68.46
N THR A 97 -32.41 13.00 67.92
CA THR A 97 -31.56 13.39 66.79
C THR A 97 -30.10 13.25 67.22
N ARG A 98 -29.51 12.09 66.95
CA ARG A 98 -28.11 11.79 67.23
C ARG A 98 -27.27 12.59 66.23
N LEU A 99 -26.65 13.67 66.69
CA LEU A 99 -25.77 14.49 65.86
C LEU A 99 -24.54 13.66 65.44
N SER A 100 -24.43 13.37 64.14
CA SER A 100 -23.29 12.67 63.55
C SER A 100 -22.12 13.63 63.40
N LYS A 101 -21.00 13.35 64.07
CA LYS A 101 -19.77 14.13 63.92
C LYS A 101 -19.06 13.69 62.63
N VAL A 102 -19.25 14.45 61.55
CA VAL A 102 -18.58 14.20 60.26
C VAL A 102 -17.17 14.84 60.34
N SER A 103 -16.14 14.01 60.41
CA SER A 103 -14.76 14.47 60.22
C SER A 103 -14.46 14.52 58.72
N LEU A 104 -14.24 15.72 58.19
CA LEU A 104 -13.66 15.94 56.86
C LEU A 104 -12.18 15.51 56.90
N ARG A 105 -11.91 14.22 56.73
CA ARG A 105 -10.58 13.75 56.30
C ARG A 105 -10.67 13.48 54.82
N GLU A 106 -9.74 14.05 54.07
CA GLU A 106 -9.57 13.78 52.64
C GLU A 106 -9.31 12.28 52.47
N GLU A 107 -10.10 11.62 51.61
CA GLU A 107 -9.84 10.23 51.24
C GLU A 107 -8.50 10.19 50.49
N GLU A 108 -7.60 9.29 50.90
CA GLU A 108 -6.28 9.18 50.28
C GLU A 108 -6.44 8.86 48.79
N SER A 109 -5.80 9.64 47.93
CA SER A 109 -5.88 9.46 46.48
C SER A 109 -5.35 8.08 46.09
N GLU A 110 -6.18 7.27 45.42
CA GLU A 110 -5.78 5.96 44.92
C GLU A 110 -4.65 6.11 43.88
N VAL A 111 -3.46 5.60 44.21
CA VAL A 111 -2.32 5.58 43.29
C VAL A 111 -2.51 4.44 42.28
N ILE A 112 -3.08 4.73 41.12
CA ILE A 112 -3.24 3.76 40.04
C ILE A 112 -1.89 3.56 39.33
N LYS A 113 -1.30 2.37 39.46
CA LYS A 113 -0.10 1.98 38.72
C LYS A 113 -0.46 1.51 37.32
N ASN A 114 -0.27 2.37 36.33
CA ASN A 114 -0.49 2.05 34.91
C ASN A 114 0.76 1.43 34.28
N GLU A 115 1.01 0.14 34.53
CA GLU A 115 2.06 -0.61 33.85
C GLU A 115 1.50 -1.39 32.65
N ARG A 116 2.26 -1.42 31.55
CA ARG A 116 1.87 -2.15 30.34
C ARG A 116 2.10 -3.65 30.52
N PRO A 117 1.17 -4.52 30.07
CA PRO A 117 1.36 -5.95 30.16
C PRO A 117 2.49 -6.44 29.25
N MET A 118 3.16 -7.52 29.63
CA MET A 118 4.25 -8.12 28.84
C MET A 118 3.85 -8.55 27.43
N SER A 119 2.56 -8.89 27.23
CA SER A 119 2.01 -9.21 25.91
C SER A 119 2.12 -8.07 24.90
N TYR A 120 2.31 -6.83 25.36
CA TYR A 120 2.59 -5.68 24.50
C TYR A 120 3.99 -5.75 23.88
N TYR A 121 4.96 -6.34 24.59
CA TYR A 121 6.35 -6.42 24.17
C TYR A 121 6.68 -7.72 23.46
N ILE A 122 6.07 -8.83 23.90
CA ILE A 122 6.43 -10.17 23.44
C ILE A 122 5.17 -10.97 23.13
N ALA A 123 5.15 -11.59 21.94
CA ALA A 123 4.13 -12.56 21.58
C ALA A 123 4.45 -13.93 22.18
N GLU A 124 3.68 -14.33 23.19
CA GLU A 124 3.76 -15.66 23.76
C GLU A 124 2.86 -16.64 23.01
N TYR A 125 3.46 -17.65 22.40
CA TYR A 125 2.72 -18.69 21.69
C TYR A 125 2.52 -19.93 22.55
N THR A 126 1.26 -20.36 22.65
CA THR A 126 0.91 -21.65 23.26
C THR A 126 1.50 -22.82 22.46
N THR A 127 1.73 -23.96 23.12
CA THR A 127 2.25 -25.17 22.47
C THR A 127 1.39 -25.63 21.29
N LYS A 128 0.06 -25.44 21.37
CA LYS A 128 -0.87 -25.73 20.27
C LYS A 128 -0.64 -24.80 19.07
N GLN A 129 -0.40 -23.52 19.28
CA GLN A 129 -0.09 -22.56 18.21
C GLN A 129 1.26 -22.86 17.56
N LYS A 130 2.29 -23.20 18.35
CA LYS A 130 3.59 -23.62 17.82
C LYS A 130 3.46 -24.83 16.90
N LYS A 131 2.66 -25.83 17.28
CA LYS A 131 2.38 -27.00 16.42
C LYS A 131 1.67 -26.62 15.12
N ARG A 132 0.69 -25.70 15.16
CA ARG A 132 0.02 -25.20 13.94
C ARG A 132 0.99 -24.46 13.02
N LEU A 133 1.84 -23.62 13.59
CA LEU A 133 2.88 -22.92 12.84
C LEU A 133 3.85 -23.91 12.20
N GLN A 134 4.26 -24.95 12.91
CA GLN A 134 5.12 -26.00 12.37
C GLN A 134 4.47 -26.76 11.20
N LEU A 135 3.15 -27.02 11.26
CA LEU A 135 2.42 -27.67 10.16
C LEU A 135 2.35 -26.82 8.90
N VAL A 136 2.32 -25.50 9.05
CA VAL A 136 2.22 -24.54 7.92
C VAL A 136 3.60 -24.10 7.44
N ALA A 137 4.60 -24.13 8.32
CA ALA A 137 5.95 -23.71 8.01
C ALA A 137 6.54 -24.60 6.90
N ILE A 138 7.16 -23.94 5.93
CA ILE A 138 7.89 -24.62 4.87
C ILE A 138 9.31 -24.86 5.39
N GLU A 139 9.71 -26.12 5.45
CA GLU A 139 11.08 -26.49 5.83
C GLU A 139 12.05 -26.27 4.67
N TYR A 140 13.30 -25.94 5.03
CA TYR A 140 14.40 -25.74 4.09
C TYR A 140 14.56 -26.93 3.12
N ASP A 141 14.52 -28.16 3.65
CA ASP A 141 14.66 -29.37 2.83
C ASP A 141 13.57 -29.49 1.77
N LEU A 142 12.37 -29.01 2.06
CA LEU A 142 11.24 -29.05 1.14
C LEU A 142 11.46 -28.09 -0.02
N ILE A 143 11.95 -26.87 0.27
CA ILE A 143 12.34 -25.87 -0.73
C ILE A 143 13.43 -26.43 -1.64
N MET A 144 14.47 -27.03 -1.07
CA MET A 144 15.59 -27.57 -1.85
C MET A 144 15.17 -28.75 -2.73
N LYS A 145 14.30 -29.64 -2.22
CA LYS A 145 13.74 -30.74 -3.01
C LYS A 145 12.88 -30.25 -4.17
N GLU A 146 12.08 -29.21 -3.96
CA GLU A 146 11.21 -28.64 -5.00
C GLU A 146 12.03 -27.90 -6.07
N ALA A 147 13.00 -27.09 -5.65
CA ALA A 147 13.93 -26.43 -6.57
C ALA A 147 14.76 -27.41 -7.41
N ALA A 148 15.12 -28.58 -6.85
CA ALA A 148 15.79 -29.64 -7.59
C ALA A 148 14.87 -30.32 -8.60
N LYS A 149 13.61 -30.59 -8.22
CA LYS A 149 12.59 -31.15 -9.13
C LYS A 149 12.35 -30.26 -10.34
N ASP A 150 12.36 -28.94 -10.17
CA ASP A 150 12.18 -28.03 -11.31
C ASP A 150 13.30 -28.20 -12.34
N ARG A 151 14.56 -28.41 -11.90
CA ARG A 151 15.68 -28.67 -12.83
C ARG A 151 15.52 -29.97 -13.62
N ASP A 152 15.01 -31.01 -12.97
CA ASP A 152 14.84 -32.33 -13.57
C ASP A 152 13.53 -32.46 -14.38
N ASN A 153 12.49 -31.69 -14.03
CA ASN A 153 11.18 -31.66 -14.69
C ASN A 153 11.09 -30.67 -15.85
N ILE A 154 12.06 -29.77 -16.04
CA ILE A 154 12.11 -28.98 -17.28
C ILE A 154 12.52 -29.93 -18.41
N SER A 155 11.49 -30.46 -19.08
CA SER A 155 11.52 -31.27 -20.31
C SER A 155 12.93 -31.55 -20.82
N SER A 156 13.42 -32.77 -20.59
CA SER A 156 14.76 -33.22 -20.99
C SER A 156 15.07 -32.96 -22.47
N LYS A 157 14.02 -32.86 -23.29
CA LYS A 157 14.08 -32.52 -24.71
C LYS A 157 14.77 -31.18 -24.99
N TYR A 158 14.65 -30.21 -24.08
CA TYR A 158 15.13 -28.85 -24.30
C TYR A 158 16.18 -28.38 -23.27
N ARG A 159 16.75 -29.29 -22.45
CA ARG A 159 17.84 -29.00 -21.49
C ARG A 159 17.59 -27.76 -20.63
N GLY A 160 16.41 -27.62 -20.03
CA GLY A 160 16.12 -26.42 -19.22
C GLY A 160 15.56 -25.22 -20.01
N LYS A 161 15.40 -25.32 -21.33
CA LYS A 161 14.84 -24.25 -22.18
C LYS A 161 13.42 -24.60 -22.61
N PHE A 162 12.63 -23.59 -22.99
CA PHE A 162 11.26 -23.82 -23.48
C PHE A 162 11.19 -24.01 -25.01
N VAL A 163 12.26 -23.66 -25.73
CA VAL A 163 12.29 -23.65 -27.19
C VAL A 163 13.58 -24.29 -27.70
N ASP A 164 13.45 -25.17 -28.69
CA ASP A 164 14.59 -25.65 -29.46
C ASP A 164 15.02 -24.58 -30.47
N LEU A 165 16.19 -24.00 -30.20
CA LEU A 165 16.77 -22.96 -31.05
C LEU A 165 17.19 -23.49 -32.42
N VAL A 166 17.57 -24.78 -32.51
CA VAL A 166 18.02 -25.38 -33.77
C VAL A 166 16.83 -25.51 -34.71
N ASP A 167 15.74 -26.10 -34.24
CA ASP A 167 14.50 -26.24 -35.00
C ASP A 167 13.90 -24.88 -35.38
N HIS A 168 13.93 -23.91 -34.45
CA HIS A 168 13.46 -22.56 -34.73
C HIS A 168 14.27 -21.88 -35.84
N ASN A 169 15.60 -21.91 -35.74
CA ASN A 169 16.48 -21.28 -36.72
C ASN A 169 16.36 -21.95 -38.08
N ALA A 170 16.24 -23.28 -38.13
CA ALA A 170 16.01 -24.02 -39.37
C ALA A 170 14.72 -23.56 -40.09
N LYS A 171 13.64 -23.28 -39.34
CA LYS A 171 12.39 -22.74 -39.91
C LYS A 171 12.59 -21.33 -40.49
N VAL A 172 13.26 -20.46 -39.74
CA VAL A 172 13.56 -19.09 -40.18
C VAL A 172 14.39 -19.11 -41.47
N GLU A 173 15.43 -19.93 -41.54
CA GLU A 173 16.27 -20.09 -42.72
C GLU A 173 15.49 -20.62 -43.92
N ALA A 174 14.63 -21.62 -43.71
CA ALA A 174 13.77 -22.16 -44.77
C ALA A 174 12.80 -21.11 -45.32
N GLU A 175 12.23 -20.27 -44.46
CA GLU A 175 11.36 -19.16 -44.87
C GLU A 175 12.12 -18.10 -45.66
N LEU A 176 13.30 -17.69 -45.21
CA LEU A 176 14.16 -16.75 -45.93
C LEU A 176 14.52 -17.27 -47.32
N LEU A 177 14.93 -18.54 -47.42
CA LEU A 177 15.21 -19.19 -48.70
C LEU A 177 13.98 -19.24 -49.61
N ARG A 178 12.79 -19.55 -49.05
CA ARG A 178 11.53 -19.53 -49.80
C ARG A 178 11.21 -18.13 -50.32
N GLN A 179 11.37 -17.10 -49.50
CA GLN A 179 11.15 -15.71 -49.91
C GLN A 179 12.13 -15.29 -51.02
N LEU A 180 13.41 -15.65 -50.91
CA LEU A 180 14.40 -15.38 -51.95
C LEU A 180 14.03 -16.08 -53.27
N LYS A 181 13.61 -17.35 -53.23
CA LYS A 181 13.12 -18.09 -54.41
C LYS A 181 11.89 -17.42 -55.03
N LEU A 182 10.93 -16.98 -54.22
CA LEU A 182 9.74 -16.27 -54.70
C LEU A 182 10.07 -14.90 -55.31
N LYS A 183 11.04 -14.17 -54.75
CA LYS A 183 11.52 -12.89 -55.30
C LYS A 183 12.26 -13.07 -56.62
N ARG A 184 13.07 -14.13 -56.77
CA ARG A 184 13.77 -14.46 -58.02
C ARG A 184 12.81 -14.95 -59.11
N ARG A 185 11.73 -15.63 -58.74
CA ARG A 185 10.75 -16.15 -59.70
C ARG A 185 9.96 -15.00 -60.34
N ARG A 186 9.83 -15.05 -61.67
CA ARG A 186 9.01 -14.10 -62.41
C ARG A 186 7.53 -14.23 -62.01
N PRO A 187 6.86 -13.13 -61.58
CA PRO A 187 5.43 -13.15 -61.26
C PRO A 187 4.57 -13.48 -62.49
N SER A 188 3.39 -14.04 -62.24
CA SER A 188 2.44 -14.40 -63.31
C SER A 188 1.97 -13.15 -64.08
N LYS A 189 1.47 -13.34 -65.32
CA LYS A 189 1.01 -12.23 -66.17
C LYS A 189 -0.01 -11.34 -65.45
N ARG A 190 -1.00 -11.94 -64.76
CA ARG A 190 -2.02 -11.23 -63.98
C ARG A 190 -1.41 -10.43 -62.82
N GLN A 191 -0.49 -11.03 -62.06
CA GLN A 191 0.21 -10.34 -60.96
C GLN A 191 1.05 -9.17 -61.47
N ARG A 192 1.71 -9.30 -62.62
CA ARG A 192 2.48 -8.19 -63.22
C ARG A 192 1.58 -7.04 -63.65
N MET A 193 0.45 -7.32 -64.30
CA MET A 193 -0.52 -6.29 -64.69
C MET A 193 -1.10 -5.57 -63.46
N ALA A 194 -1.44 -6.31 -62.40
CA ALA A 194 -1.90 -5.74 -61.15
C ALA A 194 -0.84 -4.83 -60.49
N LYS A 195 0.42 -5.27 -60.42
CA LYS A 195 1.54 -4.44 -59.92
C LYS A 195 1.73 -3.17 -60.74
N ARG A 196 1.65 -3.26 -62.07
CA ARG A 196 1.73 -2.10 -62.97
C ARG A 196 0.61 -1.10 -62.71
N LEU A 197 -0.63 -1.57 -62.60
CA LEU A 197 -1.79 -0.71 -62.29
C LEU A 197 -1.70 -0.09 -60.89
N GLY A 198 -1.23 -0.84 -59.90
CA GLY A 198 -0.99 -0.33 -58.55
C GLY A 198 0.02 0.83 -58.56
N LYS A 199 1.16 0.64 -59.25
CA LYS A 199 2.18 1.69 -59.39
C LYS A 199 1.65 2.94 -60.10
N LEU A 200 0.81 2.78 -61.13
CA LEU A 200 0.16 3.91 -61.80
C LEU A 200 -0.74 4.68 -60.83
N ARG A 201 -1.61 4.00 -60.08
CA ARG A 201 -2.49 4.64 -59.08
C ARG A 201 -1.71 5.35 -57.97
N GLU A 202 -0.60 4.77 -57.53
CA GLU A 202 0.29 5.42 -56.55
C GLU A 202 0.88 6.72 -57.10
N SER A 203 1.39 6.69 -58.34
CA SER A 203 1.91 7.90 -58.99
C SER A 203 0.83 8.97 -59.19
N GLU A 204 -0.39 8.57 -59.55
CA GLU A 204 -1.53 9.49 -59.66
C GLU A 204 -1.88 10.14 -58.32
N ARG A 205 -1.86 9.37 -57.22
CA ARG A 205 -2.09 9.92 -55.87
C ARG A 205 -1.00 10.90 -55.47
N GLN A 206 0.26 10.58 -55.73
CA GLN A 206 1.38 11.47 -55.44
C GLN A 206 1.28 12.78 -56.23
N ASN A 207 1.00 12.70 -57.53
CA ASN A 207 0.82 13.88 -58.39
C ASN A 207 -0.31 14.78 -57.87
N LYS A 208 -1.46 14.21 -57.47
CA LYS A 208 -2.58 14.98 -56.89
C LYS A 208 -2.18 15.65 -55.58
N VAL A 209 -1.44 14.97 -54.71
CA VAL A 209 -0.92 15.56 -53.46
C VAL A 209 0.00 16.75 -53.76
N ASP A 210 0.89 16.61 -54.74
CA ASP A 210 1.81 17.68 -55.11
C ASP A 210 1.11 18.86 -55.78
N GLU A 211 0.08 18.60 -56.58
CA GLU A 211 -0.80 19.64 -57.14
C GLU A 211 -1.54 20.41 -56.04
N ILE A 212 -2.13 19.71 -55.07
CA ILE A 212 -2.79 20.33 -53.91
C ILE A 212 -1.79 21.19 -53.12
N LYS A 213 -0.59 20.66 -52.85
CA LYS A 213 0.49 21.43 -52.18
C LYS A 213 0.85 22.69 -52.95
N LYS A 214 0.99 22.61 -54.28
CA LYS A 214 1.26 23.77 -55.15
C LYS A 214 0.12 24.79 -55.08
N MET A 215 -1.14 24.34 -55.08
CA MET A 215 -2.31 25.22 -55.00
C MET A 215 -2.43 25.90 -53.64
N ILE A 216 -2.17 25.18 -52.53
CA ILE A 216 -2.10 25.76 -51.18
C ILE A 216 -0.97 26.79 -51.13
N LYS A 217 0.23 26.44 -51.61
CA LYS A 217 1.37 27.39 -51.65
C LYS A 217 1.03 28.65 -52.44
N LYS A 218 0.35 28.53 -53.59
CA LYS A 218 -0.11 29.68 -54.39
C LYS A 218 -1.17 30.52 -53.67
N LYS A 219 -2.16 29.88 -53.04
CA LYS A 219 -3.25 30.57 -52.32
C LYS A 219 -2.77 31.28 -51.06
N PHE A 220 -1.81 30.69 -50.35
CA PHE A 220 -1.35 31.15 -49.04
C PHE A 220 0.06 31.75 -49.05
N HIS A 221 0.71 31.89 -50.22
CA HIS A 221 1.87 32.77 -50.35
C HIS A 221 1.38 34.21 -50.19
N LYS A 222 1.56 34.76 -48.99
CA LYS A 222 1.52 36.20 -48.79
C LYS A 222 2.56 36.79 -49.73
N ARG A 223 2.12 37.42 -50.84
CA ARG A 223 2.99 38.30 -51.63
C ARG A 223 3.58 39.27 -50.61
N GLY A 224 4.88 39.18 -50.35
CA GLY A 224 5.55 40.08 -49.42
C GLY A 224 5.37 41.50 -49.93
N GLY A 225 4.33 42.18 -49.43
CA GLY A 225 4.08 43.57 -49.73
C GLY A 225 5.29 44.35 -49.26
N LYS A 226 5.92 45.09 -50.19
CA LYS A 226 6.97 46.05 -49.89
C LYS A 226 6.47 46.89 -48.70
N LYS A 227 7.10 46.72 -47.53
CA LYS A 227 6.74 47.49 -46.33
C LYS A 227 7.05 48.95 -46.65
N ASN A 228 6.05 49.73 -47.04
CA ASN A 228 6.17 51.18 -47.11
C ASN A 228 6.32 51.67 -45.67
N LYS A 229 7.56 51.73 -45.19
CA LYS A 229 7.90 52.53 -44.01
C LYS A 229 7.63 53.98 -44.39
N LYS A 230 6.47 54.51 -44.00
CA LYS A 230 6.23 55.95 -44.08
C LYS A 230 7.17 56.62 -43.07
N LYS A 231 7.96 57.57 -43.58
CA LYS A 231 8.74 58.52 -42.77
C LYS A 231 7.81 59.46 -42.04
#